data_AF-C7GGR2-F1
#
_entry.id   AF-C7GGR2-F1
#
_cell.length_a   1.000
_cell.length_b   1.000
_cell.length_c   1.000
_cell.angle_alpha   90.00
_cell.angle_beta   90.00
_cell.angle_gamma   90.00
#
_symmetry.space_group_name_H-M   'P 1'
#
loop_
_entity.id
_entity.type
_entity.pdbx_description
1 polymer ?
#
loop_
_entity_poly.entity_id
_entity_poly.type
_entity_poly.pdbx_seq_one_letter_code
_entity_poly.pdbx_strand_id
1 'polypeptide(L)' 'MADVEEQDIDRLLANPPEKVEIEVKYKIAVTVMELRFWLKDCELPI' A
#
# COMPACT_ATOMS: atom_id res chain seq x y z
N MET A 1 -2.72 10.63 -1.70
CA MET A 1 -2.18 9.38 -1.14
C MET A 1 -2.01 9.59 0.35
N ALA A 2 -2.31 8.59 1.17
CA ALA A 2 -2.57 8.73 2.61
C ALA A 2 -1.33 8.96 3.48
N ASP A 3 -0.40 9.81 3.04
CA ASP A 3 0.84 10.19 3.76
C ASP A 3 1.63 8.96 4.24
N VAL A 4 1.92 8.06 3.30
CA VAL A 4 2.71 6.83 3.49
C VAL A 4 4.11 7.08 2.96
N GLU A 5 5.13 6.77 3.76
CA GLU A 5 6.52 6.85 3.32
C GLU A 5 6.97 5.54 2.65
N GLU A 6 7.92 5.61 1.71
CA GLU A 6 8.47 4.41 1.05
C GLU A 6 9.07 3.42 2.06
N GLN A 7 9.72 3.94 3.11
CA GLN A 7 10.30 3.13 4.17
C GLN A 7 9.27 2.30 4.93
N ASP A 8 8.03 2.79 5.08
CA ASP A 8 6.95 2.03 5.72
C ASP A 8 6.55 0.81 4.87
N ILE A 9 6.59 0.96 3.55
CA ILE A 9 6.31 -0.11 2.59
C ILE A 9 7.45 -1.13 2.62
N ASP A 10 8.70 -0.68 2.58
CA ASP A 10 9.88 -1.56 2.64
C ASP A 10 9.89 -2.40 3.92
N ARG A 11 9.59 -1.79 5.06
CA ARG A 11 9.51 -2.46 6.37
C ARG A 11 8.35 -3.46 6.43
N LEU A 12 7.21 -3.13 5.83
CA LEU A 12 6.07 -4.05 5.73
C LEU A 12 6.37 -5.25 4.84
N LEU A 13 7.13 -5.05 3.76
CA LEU A 13 7.50 -6.07 2.77
C LEU A 13 8.78 -6.84 3.11
N ALA A 14 9.52 -6.41 4.13
CA ALA A 14 10.72 -7.10 4.62
C ALA A 14 10.42 -8.56 5.00
N ASN A 15 11.44 -9.41 5.01
CA ASN A 15 11.32 -10.81 5.41
C ASN A 15 12.40 -11.17 6.45
N PRO A 16 12.03 -11.40 7.73
CA PRO A 16 10.66 -11.34 8.25
C PRO A 16 10.09 -9.91 8.26
N PRO A 17 8.75 -9.73 8.16
CA PRO A 17 8.14 -8.41 8.20
C PRO A 17 8.49 -7.66 9.47
N GLU A 18 8.87 -6.40 9.34
CA GLU A 18 9.14 -5.57 10.50
C GLU A 18 7.85 -5.10 11.17
N LYS A 19 7.98 -4.67 12.43
CA LYS A 19 6.87 -4.08 13.17
C LYS A 19 6.58 -2.69 12.60
N VAL A 20 5.44 -2.58 11.94
CA VAL A 20 4.84 -1.32 11.46
C VAL A 20 3.60 -1.01 12.29
N GLU A 21 3.42 0.27 12.65
CA GLU A 21 2.27 0.75 13.41
C GLU A 21 0.95 0.45 12.68
N ILE A 22 -0.11 0.19 13.45
CA ILE A 22 -1.40 -0.22 12.86
C ILE A 22 -2.02 0.88 12.00
N GLU A 23 -1.84 2.15 12.39
CA GLU A 23 -2.29 3.31 11.62
C GLU A 23 -1.63 3.34 10.23
N VAL A 24 -0.33 3.07 10.17
CA VAL A 24 0.44 3.03 8.91
C VAL A 24 -0.07 1.89 8.01
N LYS A 25 -0.38 0.72 8.58
CA LYS A 25 -0.99 -0.38 7.81
C LYS A 25 -2.33 0.02 7.19
N TYR A 26 -3.16 0.78 7.90
CA TYR A 26 -4.42 1.29 7.36
C TYR A 26 -4.19 2.33 6.26
N LYS A 27 -3.23 3.25 6.44
CA LYS A 27 -2.85 4.23 5.41
C LYS A 27 -2.37 3.55 4.13
N ILE A 28 -1.55 2.50 4.26
CA ILE A 28 -1.10 1.65 3.14
C ILE A 28 -2.31 0.99 2.46
N ALA A 29 -3.20 0.36 3.22
CA ALA A 29 -4.38 -0.30 2.66
C ALA A 29 -5.29 0.67 1.90
N VAL A 30 -5.53 1.88 2.43
CA VAL A 30 -6.28 2.94 1.75
C VAL A 30 -5.57 3.34 0.46
N THR A 31 -4.27 3.56 0.50
CA THR A 31 -3.48 3.93 -0.70
C THR A 31 -3.52 2.85 -1.78
N VAL A 32 -3.44 1.57 -1.41
CA VAL A 32 -3.57 0.44 -2.35
C VAL A 32 -4.98 0.38 -2.96
N MET A 33 -6.03 0.60 -2.16
CA MET A 33 -7.40 0.65 -2.68
C MET A 33 -7.61 1.84 -3.63
N GLU A 34 -7.07 3.02 -3.31
CA GLU A 34 -7.08 4.19 -4.20
C GLU A 34 -6.35 3.91 -5.51
N LEU A 35 -5.15 3.33 -5.44
CA LEU A 35 -4.36 2.94 -6.62
C LEU A 35 -5.10 1.94 -7.49
N ARG A 36 -5.72 0.92 -6.89
CA ARG A 36 -6.54 -0.05 -7.62
C ARG A 36 -7.71 0.62 -8.32
N PHE A 37 -8.41 1.52 -7.64
CA PHE A 37 -9.51 2.26 -8.25
C PHE A 37 -9.01 3.15 -9.40
N TRP A 38 -7.85 3.78 -9.24
CA TRP A 38 -7.27 4.65 -10.26
C TRP A 38 -6.81 3.88 -11.51
N LEU A 39 -6.22 2.69 -11.31
CA LEU A 39 -5.72 1.83 -12.39
C LEU A 39 -6.77 0.88 -12.96
N LYS A 40 -8.01 0.89 -12.47
CA LYS A 40 -9.08 -0.04 -12.89
C LYS A 40 -9.30 -0.05 -14.41
N ASP A 41 -9.14 1.12 -15.06
CA ASP A 41 -9.38 1.29 -16.49
C ASP A 41 -8.13 0.92 -17.32
N CYS A 42 -7.00 0.63 -16.66
CA CYS A 42 -5.77 0.12 -17.25
C CYS A 42 -5.67 -1.41 -17.18
N GLU A 43 -6.66 -2.09 -16.59
CA GLU A 43 -6.71 -3.55 -16.58
C GLU A 43 -6.89 -4.08 -18.01
N LEU A 44 -6.06 -5.05 -18.42
CA LEU A 44 -6.17 -5.66 -19.74
C LEU A 44 -7.51 -6.39 -19.87
N PRO A 45 -8.19 -6.32 -21.03
CA PRO A 45 -9.35 -7.15 -21.29
C PRO A 45 -8.94 -8.63 -21.16
N ILE A 46 -9.71 -9.40 -20.37
CA ILE A 46 -9.59 -10.87 -20.27
C ILE A 46 -10.12 -11.49 -21.56
#